data_AF-W2QET9-F1
#
_entry.id   AF-W2QET9-F1
#
_cell.length_a   1.000
_cell.length_b   1.000
_cell.length_c   1.000
_cell.angle_alpha   90.00
_cell.angle_beta   90.00
_cell.angle_gamma   90.00
#
_symmetry.space_group_name_H-M   'P 1'
#
loop_
_entity.id
_entity.type
_entity.pdbx_description
1 polymer ?
#
loop_
_entity_poly.entity_id
_entity_poly.type
_entity_poly.pdbx_seq_one_letter_code
_entity_poly.pdbx_strand_id
1 'polypeptide(L)'
;MLSASTGPAWTRHLGSLGLAWTLILKLVNAECAAGSSTLTTAGCSACEEHVMCRGFSLASDCIGPNCKTDGNCTFDCLSADDNSTTIVVLVEFGDYRSAQEVAAGNYSDADLSGYPDDTNEWPSVSNDQVDTLGSIDLSSQVTTLTVSGGTAASKYPKGKVSRISLTSNFIYLQTEVTKVALQNLDLGTQINLLPDYLPSSVQTLDLSNTLLQAFPTELGNMASLQRLMLDNNYLSTLHSNNVIDSITTLYEVIPDSVV
;
A
#
# COMPACT_ATOMS: atom_id res chain seq x y z
N MET A 1 -82.38 15.14 -53.92
CA MET A 1 -81.76 16.38 -54.45
C MET A 1 -81.28 17.20 -53.26
N LEU A 2 -79.96 17.48 -53.19
CA LEU A 2 -79.25 18.56 -52.43
C LEU A 2 -79.59 18.70 -50.93
N SER A 3 -78.68 18.90 -49.96
CA SER A 3 -77.28 19.33 -49.90
C SER A 3 -76.76 19.10 -48.45
N ALA A 4 -75.44 19.21 -48.30
CA ALA A 4 -74.60 18.96 -47.11
C ALA A 4 -74.82 19.85 -45.86
N SER A 5 -74.34 19.37 -44.69
CA SER A 5 -73.37 20.05 -43.77
C SER A 5 -73.08 19.15 -42.53
N THR A 6 -71.86 18.59 -42.36
CA THR A 6 -70.67 19.00 -41.57
C THR A 6 -70.70 18.91 -40.03
N GLY A 7 -69.94 17.93 -39.49
CA GLY A 7 -69.08 18.03 -38.29
C GLY A 7 -69.62 17.50 -36.94
N PRO A 8 -68.78 17.14 -35.93
CA PRO A 8 -67.31 17.23 -35.87
C PRO A 8 -66.57 15.92 -35.48
N ALA A 9 -65.25 15.98 -35.67
CA ALA A 9 -64.23 14.96 -35.41
C ALA A 9 -63.98 14.71 -33.91
N TRP A 10 -63.77 13.44 -33.55
CA TRP A 10 -63.29 13.02 -32.23
C TRP A 10 -61.79 12.68 -32.33
N THR A 11 -60.94 13.61 -31.92
CA THR A 11 -59.51 13.35 -31.65
C THR A 11 -59.37 12.76 -30.26
N ARG A 12 -58.91 11.50 -30.17
CA ARG A 12 -58.52 10.85 -28.92
C ARG A 12 -57.17 11.43 -28.46
N HIS A 13 -57.17 12.19 -27.37
CA HIS A 13 -55.93 12.55 -26.69
C HIS A 13 -55.36 11.31 -25.98
N LEU A 14 -54.21 10.82 -26.47
CA LEU A 14 -53.32 9.99 -25.65
C LEU A 14 -52.62 10.93 -24.65
N GLY A 15 -52.90 10.76 -23.37
CA GLY A 15 -52.12 11.37 -22.30
C GLY A 15 -50.74 10.72 -22.23
N SER A 16 -49.71 11.46 -22.62
CA SER A 16 -48.31 11.09 -22.34
C SER A 16 -48.03 11.38 -20.87
N LEU A 17 -48.00 10.33 -20.03
CA LEU A 17 -47.39 10.40 -18.71
C LEU A 17 -45.88 10.55 -18.89
N GLY A 18 -45.39 11.77 -18.77
CA GLY A 18 -43.97 12.05 -18.63
C GLY A 18 -43.47 11.53 -17.30
N LEU A 19 -42.77 10.38 -17.32
CA LEU A 19 -41.93 9.96 -16.21
C LEU A 19 -40.72 10.91 -16.16
N ALA A 20 -40.81 11.93 -15.30
CA ALA A 20 -39.66 12.74 -14.95
C ALA A 20 -38.72 11.85 -14.12
N TRP A 21 -37.76 11.22 -14.80
CA TRP A 21 -36.62 10.59 -14.17
C TRP A 21 -35.75 11.72 -13.59
N THR A 22 -35.98 12.07 -12.33
CA THR A 22 -35.00 12.85 -11.59
C THR A 22 -33.80 11.94 -11.35
N LEU A 23 -32.80 12.08 -12.24
CA LEU A 23 -31.47 11.54 -12.01
C LEU A 23 -30.93 12.28 -10.78
N ILE A 24 -31.16 11.72 -9.59
CA ILE A 24 -30.39 12.08 -8.42
C ILE A 24 -28.99 11.56 -8.73
N LEU A 25 -28.17 12.42 -9.34
CA LEU A 25 -26.73 12.32 -9.25
C LEU A 25 -26.45 12.34 -7.75
N LYS A 26 -26.34 11.15 -7.15
CA LYS A 26 -25.51 11.01 -5.97
C LYS A 26 -24.17 11.54 -6.44
N LEU A 27 -23.85 12.76 -6.04
CA LEU A 27 -22.49 13.25 -6.06
C LEU A 27 -21.78 12.32 -5.09
N VAL A 28 -21.33 11.16 -5.61
CA VAL A 28 -20.26 10.43 -4.97
C VAL A 28 -19.14 11.46 -5.03
N ASN A 29 -18.80 12.06 -3.89
CA ASN A 29 -17.52 12.73 -3.78
C ASN A 29 -16.53 11.69 -4.30
N ALA A 30 -15.99 11.92 -5.50
CA ALA A 30 -14.90 11.10 -5.97
C ALA A 30 -13.84 11.25 -4.87
N GLU A 31 -13.57 10.16 -4.15
CA GLU A 31 -12.51 10.20 -3.16
C GLU A 31 -11.24 10.59 -3.90
N CYS A 32 -10.56 11.62 -3.40
CA CYS A 32 -9.31 12.06 -3.99
C CYS A 32 -8.31 10.93 -3.79
N ALA A 33 -7.96 10.22 -4.88
CA ALA A 33 -7.24 8.95 -4.84
C ALA A 33 -7.93 7.93 -3.90
N ALA A 34 -7.19 7.39 -2.92
CA ALA A 34 -7.70 6.50 -1.88
C ALA A 34 -7.84 7.18 -0.51
N GLY A 35 -7.96 8.52 -0.51
CA GLY A 35 -8.01 9.34 0.70
C GLY A 35 -6.63 9.74 1.25
N SER A 36 -6.63 10.49 2.35
CA SER A 36 -5.41 11.10 2.92
C SER A 36 -4.57 10.13 3.76
N SER A 37 -5.15 9.03 4.23
CA SER A 37 -4.49 8.01 5.05
C SER A 37 -3.93 6.84 4.24
N THR A 38 -4.10 6.87 2.92
CA THR A 38 -3.62 5.84 2.00
C THR A 38 -2.60 6.42 1.05
N LEU A 39 -1.43 5.80 0.95
CA LEU A 39 -0.47 6.08 -0.11
C LEU A 39 -0.73 5.13 -1.28
N THR A 40 -0.94 5.65 -2.49
CA THR A 40 -1.27 4.84 -3.68
C THR A 40 -0.82 5.55 -4.95
N THR A 41 -0.79 4.87 -6.10
CA THR A 41 -0.73 5.53 -7.42
C THR A 41 -2.12 5.63 -8.07
N ALA A 42 -3.13 4.95 -7.54
CA ALA A 42 -4.46 4.91 -8.12
C ALA A 42 -5.24 6.21 -7.86
N GLY A 43 -5.73 6.83 -8.93
CA GLY A 43 -6.56 8.05 -8.83
C GLY A 43 -5.78 9.32 -8.48
N CYS A 44 -4.45 9.31 -8.62
CA CYS A 44 -3.57 10.46 -8.41
C CYS A 44 -3.56 11.43 -9.61
N SER A 45 -4.71 11.99 -9.99
CA SER A 45 -4.89 12.67 -11.29
C SER A 45 -4.02 13.92 -11.50
N ALA A 46 -3.55 14.56 -10.42
CA ALA A 46 -2.65 15.71 -10.49
C ALA A 46 -1.16 15.36 -10.44
N CYS A 47 -0.82 14.08 -10.21
CA CYS A 47 0.55 13.61 -10.12
C CYS A 47 0.98 12.98 -11.46
N GLU A 48 2.29 12.91 -11.69
CA GLU A 48 2.84 12.24 -12.87
C GLU A 48 2.63 10.71 -12.78
N GLU A 49 2.83 10.01 -13.90
CA GLU A 49 2.64 8.55 -13.95
C GLU A 49 3.58 7.85 -12.96
N HIS A 50 3.11 6.77 -12.33
CA HIS A 50 3.81 6.01 -11.28
C HIS A 50 4.19 6.79 -10.01
N VAL A 51 3.94 8.11 -9.94
CA VAL A 51 4.14 8.90 -8.72
C VAL A 51 3.07 8.54 -7.70
N MET A 52 3.50 8.20 -6.49
CA MET A 52 2.61 7.87 -5.39
C MET A 52 1.99 9.16 -4.83
N CYS A 53 0.76 9.07 -4.33
CA CYS A 53 0.10 10.20 -3.73
C CYS A 53 -0.82 9.82 -2.57
N ARG A 54 -1.14 10.85 -1.78
CA ARG A 54 -2.29 10.89 -0.86
C ARG A 54 -3.25 11.96 -1.37
N GLY A 55 -4.55 11.73 -1.26
CA GLY A 55 -5.55 12.67 -1.75
C GLY A 55 -6.38 13.32 -0.64
N PHE A 56 -6.68 14.60 -0.83
CA PHE A 56 -7.36 15.47 0.13
C PHE A 56 -8.53 16.17 -0.55
N SER A 57 -9.69 16.17 0.11
CA SER A 57 -10.88 16.91 -0.36
C SER A 57 -10.80 18.42 -0.09
N LEU A 58 -9.91 18.86 0.80
CA LEU A 58 -9.66 20.26 1.11
C LEU A 58 -8.18 20.57 0.84
N ALA A 59 -7.94 21.62 0.06
CA ALA A 59 -6.58 22.05 -0.28
C ALA A 59 -5.74 22.45 0.95
N SER A 60 -6.38 22.90 2.03
CA SER A 60 -5.72 23.26 3.28
C SER A 60 -5.09 22.09 4.03
N ASP A 61 -5.56 20.87 3.75
CA ASP A 61 -5.15 19.67 4.48
C ASP A 61 -3.87 19.07 3.91
N CYS A 62 -3.54 19.42 2.65
CA CYS A 62 -2.26 19.11 2.04
C CYS A 62 -1.26 20.24 2.35
N ILE A 63 -0.19 19.92 3.07
CA ILE A 63 0.83 20.89 3.47
C ILE A 63 2.16 20.46 2.87
N GLY A 64 2.72 21.30 2.00
CA GLY A 64 4.05 21.09 1.46
C GLY A 64 4.19 21.52 -0.01
N PRO A 65 5.42 21.48 -0.54
CA PRO A 65 5.69 21.85 -1.94
C PRO A 65 5.14 20.83 -2.95
N ASN A 66 4.81 19.62 -2.48
CA ASN A 66 4.36 18.48 -3.28
C ASN A 66 2.86 18.49 -3.56
N CYS A 67 2.12 19.42 -2.93
CA CYS A 67 0.67 19.54 -3.11
C CYS A 67 0.31 20.05 -4.51
N LYS A 68 -0.41 19.23 -5.27
CA LYS A 68 -0.97 19.56 -6.61
C LYS A 68 -2.48 19.48 -6.57
N THR A 69 -3.17 20.42 -7.20
CA THR A 69 -4.64 20.45 -7.23
C THR A 69 -5.15 20.16 -8.62
N ASP A 70 -6.11 19.24 -8.71
CA ASP A 70 -6.90 18.96 -9.91
C ASP A 70 -8.38 18.88 -9.53
N GLY A 71 -9.18 19.75 -10.15
CA GLY A 71 -10.60 19.93 -9.80
C GLY A 71 -10.80 20.27 -8.33
N ASN A 72 -11.55 19.41 -7.62
CA ASN A 72 -11.86 19.55 -6.19
C ASN A 72 -10.91 18.76 -5.29
N CYS A 73 -9.86 18.17 -5.85
CA CYS A 73 -8.91 17.34 -5.13
C CYS A 73 -7.55 18.00 -5.07
N THR A 74 -6.90 17.87 -3.92
CA THR A 74 -5.48 18.18 -3.76
C THR A 74 -4.74 16.90 -3.42
N PHE A 75 -3.58 16.71 -4.02
CA PHE A 75 -2.78 15.50 -3.91
C PHE A 75 -1.40 15.86 -3.42
N ASP A 76 -0.91 15.14 -2.42
CA ASP A 76 0.48 15.20 -2.00
C ASP A 76 1.27 14.20 -2.85
N CYS A 77 1.95 14.67 -3.90
CA CYS A 77 2.63 13.83 -4.88
C CYS A 77 4.07 13.52 -4.42
N LEU A 78 4.36 12.26 -4.15
CA LEU A 78 5.63 11.77 -3.62
C LEU A 78 6.38 11.00 -4.72
N SER A 79 7.30 11.68 -5.38
CA SER A 79 8.09 11.14 -6.49
C SER A 79 9.34 10.39 -6.00
N ALA A 80 9.76 9.41 -6.78
CA ALA A 80 11.07 8.77 -6.72
C ALA A 80 11.81 9.04 -8.05
N ASP A 81 13.04 8.54 -8.22
CA ASP A 81 13.72 8.56 -9.53
C ASP A 81 13.05 7.57 -10.50
N ASP A 82 12.36 8.10 -11.52
CA ASP A 82 11.62 7.34 -12.52
C ASP A 82 12.50 6.43 -13.41
N ASN A 83 13.82 6.61 -13.40
CA ASN A 83 14.77 5.79 -14.16
C ASN A 83 15.40 4.68 -13.32
N SER A 84 15.07 4.59 -12.03
CA SER A 84 15.64 3.58 -11.15
C SER A 84 14.99 2.21 -11.36
N THR A 85 15.79 1.16 -11.30
CA THR A 85 15.27 -0.23 -11.22
C THR A 85 14.81 -0.60 -9.81
N THR A 86 15.04 0.30 -8.85
CA THR A 86 14.77 0.12 -7.42
C THR A 86 13.94 1.28 -6.93
N ILE A 87 12.83 0.98 -6.26
CA ILE A 87 12.03 1.96 -5.54
C ILE A 87 12.08 1.62 -4.06
N VAL A 88 12.32 2.62 -3.22
CA VAL A 88 12.16 2.53 -1.77
C VAL A 88 11.01 3.43 -1.35
N VAL A 89 10.12 2.91 -0.51
CA VAL A 89 9.04 3.66 0.14
C VAL A 89 9.30 3.66 1.63
N LEU A 90 9.34 4.83 2.23
CA LEU A 90 9.65 5.02 3.64
C LEU A 90 8.37 5.34 4.41
N VAL A 91 8.08 4.55 5.43
CA VAL A 91 6.98 4.79 6.35
C VAL A 91 7.61 5.17 7.69
N GLU A 92 7.82 6.46 7.88
CA GLU A 92 8.50 7.00 9.06
C GLU A 92 7.77 6.58 10.34
N PHE A 93 8.52 6.27 11.39
CA PHE A 93 7.93 5.85 12.67
C PHE A 93 7.08 7.00 13.24
N GLY A 94 5.84 6.68 13.59
CA GLY A 94 4.94 7.60 14.30
C GLY A 94 4.87 7.31 15.80
N ASP A 95 3.72 7.58 16.40
CA ASP A 95 3.38 7.30 17.79
C ASP A 95 3.11 5.81 18.07
N TYR A 96 2.95 4.99 17.03
CA TYR A 96 2.75 3.55 17.20
C TYR A 96 3.94 2.90 17.92
N ARG A 97 3.64 2.02 18.88
CA ARG A 97 4.61 1.19 19.60
C ARG A 97 4.11 -0.24 19.58
N SER A 98 4.93 -1.16 19.06
CA SER A 98 4.61 -2.59 19.10
C SER A 98 4.69 -3.11 20.54
N ALA A 99 4.02 -4.22 20.84
CA ALA A 99 4.12 -4.85 22.15
C ALA A 99 5.58 -5.22 22.48
N GLN A 100 6.36 -5.59 21.46
CA GLN A 100 7.74 -5.97 21.60
C GLN A 100 8.66 -4.76 21.84
N GLU A 101 8.40 -3.61 21.21
CA GLU A 101 9.09 -2.34 21.52
C GLU A 101 8.83 -1.91 22.96
N VAL A 102 7.57 -1.97 23.41
CA VAL A 102 7.21 -1.64 24.79
C VAL A 102 7.91 -2.57 25.78
N ALA A 103 7.94 -3.88 25.48
CA ALA A 103 8.64 -4.87 26.29
C ALA A 103 10.17 -4.66 26.32
N ALA A 104 10.75 -4.07 25.27
CA ALA A 104 12.16 -3.72 25.19
C ALA A 104 12.51 -2.40 25.92
N GLY A 105 11.53 -1.70 26.50
CA GLY A 105 11.74 -0.43 27.21
C GLY A 105 11.48 0.82 26.36
N ASN A 106 10.91 0.68 25.16
CA ASN A 106 10.76 1.70 24.13
C ASN A 106 12.10 2.20 23.56
N TYR A 107 12.03 2.86 22.40
CA TYR A 107 13.16 3.54 21.79
C TYR A 107 12.95 5.06 21.82
N SER A 108 13.98 5.77 22.28
CA SER A 108 14.07 7.24 22.26
C SER A 108 14.70 7.74 20.96
N ASP A 109 14.59 9.04 20.71
CA ASP A 109 15.26 9.68 19.56
C ASP A 109 16.78 9.47 19.59
N ALA A 110 17.37 9.38 20.80
CA ALA A 110 18.79 9.11 20.95
C ALA A 110 19.16 7.70 20.45
N ASP A 111 18.31 6.71 20.71
CA ASP A 111 18.49 5.33 20.23
C ASP A 111 18.40 5.23 18.70
N LEU A 112 17.71 6.18 18.06
CA LEU A 112 17.50 6.24 16.62
C LEU A 112 18.43 7.24 15.89
N SER A 113 19.19 8.06 16.62
CA SER A 113 20.02 9.14 16.06
C SER A 113 21.17 8.67 15.16
N GLY A 114 21.54 7.39 15.21
CA GLY A 114 22.62 6.81 14.40
C GLY A 114 22.18 6.23 13.06
N TYR A 115 20.89 6.22 12.75
CA TYR A 115 20.36 5.70 11.49
C TYR A 115 20.35 6.79 10.41
N PRO A 116 20.55 6.41 9.13
CA PRO A 116 20.47 7.35 8.02
C PRO A 116 19.05 7.91 7.83
N ASP A 117 18.98 8.99 7.06
CA ASP A 117 17.74 9.66 6.69
C ASP A 117 17.77 9.92 5.18
N ASP A 118 17.02 9.10 4.45
CA ASP A 118 16.89 9.10 3.01
C ASP A 118 15.51 9.64 2.56
N THR A 119 14.78 10.33 3.46
CA THR A 119 13.44 10.89 3.19
C THR A 119 13.42 11.96 2.09
N ASN A 120 14.59 12.53 1.77
CA ASN A 120 14.74 13.46 0.64
C ASN A 120 15.01 12.75 -0.70
N GLU A 121 15.38 11.47 -0.66
CA GLU A 121 15.69 10.66 -1.85
C GLU A 121 14.49 9.81 -2.28
N TRP A 122 13.74 9.30 -1.30
CA TRP A 122 12.67 8.35 -1.50
C TRP A 122 11.32 8.87 -1.00
N PRO A 123 10.19 8.47 -1.64
CA PRO A 123 8.85 8.76 -1.12
C PRO A 123 8.73 8.38 0.36
N SER A 124 8.45 9.37 1.21
CA SER A 124 8.27 9.16 2.64
C SER A 124 6.93 9.69 3.15
N VAL A 125 6.37 8.98 4.13
CA VAL A 125 5.15 9.37 4.83
C VAL A 125 5.27 9.07 6.32
N SER A 126 4.68 9.92 7.16
CA SER A 126 4.55 9.64 8.60
C SER A 126 3.49 8.57 8.86
N ASN A 127 3.82 7.59 9.71
CA ASN A 127 2.87 6.56 10.13
C ASN A 127 1.74 7.08 11.04
N ASP A 128 1.80 8.34 11.50
CA ASP A 128 0.68 8.98 12.19
C ASP A 128 -0.39 9.51 11.22
N GLN A 129 -0.01 9.65 9.95
CA GLN A 129 -0.89 10.16 8.89
C GLN A 129 -1.33 9.06 7.94
N VAL A 130 -0.45 8.09 7.65
CA VAL A 130 -0.70 7.00 6.71
C VAL A 130 -0.64 5.68 7.43
N ASP A 131 -1.73 4.92 7.32
CA ASP A 131 -1.88 3.58 7.89
C ASP A 131 -2.11 2.50 6.83
N THR A 132 -2.19 2.88 5.54
CA THR A 132 -2.50 1.97 4.44
C THR A 132 -1.64 2.23 3.20
N LEU A 133 -1.13 1.16 2.58
CA LEU A 133 -0.60 1.20 1.21
C LEU A 133 -1.61 0.58 0.24
N GLY A 134 -2.09 1.43 -0.67
CA GLY A 134 -3.02 1.09 -1.74
C GLY A 134 -2.34 0.37 -2.91
N SER A 135 -2.98 0.43 -4.07
CA SER A 135 -2.34 0.02 -5.33
C SER A 135 -1.08 0.85 -5.57
N ILE A 136 0.03 0.21 -5.85
CA ILE A 136 1.26 0.85 -6.31
C ILE A 136 1.58 0.29 -7.69
N ASP A 137 1.43 1.15 -8.68
CA ASP A 137 1.76 0.87 -10.06
C ASP A 137 3.16 1.41 -10.37
N LEU A 138 4.08 0.50 -10.69
CA LEU A 138 5.49 0.80 -10.86
C LEU A 138 5.84 0.82 -12.34
N SER A 139 6.85 1.60 -12.72
CA SER A 139 7.35 1.56 -14.09
C SER A 139 7.90 0.17 -14.41
N SER A 140 7.82 -0.23 -15.68
CA SER A 140 8.32 -1.54 -16.15
C SER A 140 9.83 -1.79 -15.94
N GLN A 141 10.59 -0.76 -15.54
CA GLN A 141 12.02 -0.90 -15.22
C GLN A 141 12.25 -1.37 -13.78
N VAL A 142 11.26 -1.20 -12.90
CA VAL A 142 11.40 -1.50 -11.47
C VAL A 142 11.35 -3.00 -11.25
N THR A 143 12.46 -3.55 -10.79
CA THR A 143 12.60 -4.97 -10.45
C THR A 143 12.70 -5.20 -8.94
N THR A 144 12.98 -4.14 -8.18
CA THR A 144 13.11 -4.17 -6.72
C THR A 144 12.21 -3.12 -6.09
N LEU A 145 11.30 -3.54 -5.21
CA LEU A 145 10.55 -2.65 -4.33
C LEU A 145 10.96 -2.91 -2.88
N THR A 146 11.33 -1.85 -2.16
CA THR A 146 11.50 -1.88 -0.71
C THR A 146 10.44 -0.98 -0.08
N VAL A 147 9.73 -1.48 0.92
CA VAL A 147 8.94 -0.67 1.85
C VAL A 147 9.55 -0.86 3.22
N SER A 148 10.04 0.22 3.82
CA SER A 148 10.68 0.18 5.13
C SER A 148 9.98 1.10 6.12
N GLY A 149 9.75 0.60 7.33
CA GLY A 149 9.53 1.48 8.47
C GLY A 149 10.80 2.29 8.78
N GLY A 150 10.62 3.55 9.16
CA GLY A 150 11.70 4.50 9.47
C GLY A 150 12.04 5.44 8.31
N THR A 151 13.15 6.16 8.44
CA THR A 151 13.63 7.20 7.52
C THR A 151 14.59 6.67 6.46
N ALA A 152 14.91 5.38 6.47
CA ALA A 152 15.79 4.73 5.50
C ALA A 152 15.53 3.22 5.43
N ALA A 153 15.97 2.57 4.35
CA ALA A 153 15.99 1.11 4.25
C ALA A 153 17.16 0.52 5.07
N SER A 154 17.00 0.53 6.40
CA SER A 154 18.04 0.21 7.38
C SER A 154 17.61 -0.86 8.38
N LYS A 155 18.59 -1.47 9.06
CA LYS A 155 18.35 -2.46 10.11
C LYS A 155 18.06 -1.79 11.46
N TYR A 156 16.86 -1.25 11.62
CA TYR A 156 16.43 -0.61 12.88
C TYR A 156 16.40 -1.58 14.08
N PRO A 157 16.34 -1.06 15.32
CA PRO A 157 16.28 -1.89 16.51
C PRO A 157 15.10 -2.88 16.44
N LYS A 158 15.35 -4.11 16.87
CA LYS A 158 14.37 -5.19 16.82
C LYS A 158 13.08 -4.81 17.55
N GLY A 159 11.94 -4.86 16.87
CA GLY A 159 10.64 -4.49 17.41
C GLY A 159 10.24 -3.03 17.13
N LYS A 160 11.17 -2.16 16.72
CA LYS A 160 10.86 -0.83 16.23
C LYS A 160 10.32 -0.93 14.81
N VAL A 161 9.01 -0.70 14.65
CA VAL A 161 8.32 -0.89 13.38
C VAL A 161 7.25 0.19 13.15
N SER A 162 6.90 0.41 11.89
CA SER A 162 5.69 1.17 11.50
C SER A 162 4.53 0.21 11.27
N ARG A 163 3.30 0.62 11.61
CA ARG A 163 2.09 -0.19 11.43
C ARG A 163 1.35 0.26 10.18
N ILE A 164 1.43 -0.55 9.13
CA ILE A 164 0.85 -0.26 7.83
C ILE A 164 0.00 -1.46 7.36
N SER A 165 -1.16 -1.19 6.77
CA SER A 165 -2.02 -2.20 6.15
C SER A 165 -1.74 -2.25 4.65
N LEU A 166 -1.57 -3.44 4.09
CA LEU A 166 -1.49 -3.63 2.65
C LEU A 166 -2.87 -3.94 2.10
N THR A 167 -3.26 -3.25 1.04
CA THR A 167 -4.51 -3.54 0.33
C THR A 167 -4.39 -4.76 -0.58
N SER A 168 -5.52 -5.36 -0.96
CA SER A 168 -5.51 -6.56 -1.81
C SER A 168 -4.99 -6.33 -3.22
N ASN A 169 -4.87 -5.08 -3.64
CA ASN A 169 -4.32 -4.68 -4.92
C ASN A 169 -2.92 -4.05 -4.81
N PHE A 170 -2.21 -4.24 -3.68
CA PHE A 170 -0.93 -3.59 -3.38
C PHE A 170 0.04 -3.56 -4.58
N ILE A 171 0.67 -4.69 -4.96
CA ILE A 171 1.56 -4.76 -6.13
C ILE A 171 1.38 -6.05 -6.96
N TYR A 172 0.27 -6.77 -6.78
CA TYR A 172 0.08 -8.11 -7.36
C TYR A 172 0.20 -8.18 -8.90
N LEU A 173 -0.02 -7.07 -9.60
CA LEU A 173 0.12 -6.96 -11.07
C LEU A 173 1.52 -6.59 -11.55
N GLN A 174 2.45 -6.28 -10.65
CA GLN A 174 3.78 -5.75 -10.98
C GLN A 174 4.75 -6.87 -11.35
N THR A 175 4.54 -7.53 -12.49
CA THR A 175 5.24 -8.78 -12.88
C THR A 175 6.74 -8.63 -13.11
N GLU A 176 7.24 -7.41 -13.31
CA GLU A 176 8.68 -7.13 -13.43
C GLU A 176 9.39 -7.13 -12.07
N VAL A 177 8.65 -6.97 -10.97
CA VAL A 177 9.19 -6.99 -9.62
C VAL A 177 9.54 -8.42 -9.23
N THR A 178 10.82 -8.65 -8.97
CA THR A 178 11.36 -9.97 -8.57
C THR A 178 11.95 -9.95 -7.16
N LYS A 179 12.22 -8.77 -6.61
CA LYS A 179 12.66 -8.58 -5.24
C LYS A 179 11.72 -7.63 -4.51
N VAL A 180 11.18 -8.10 -3.39
CA VAL A 180 10.38 -7.30 -2.47
C VAL A 180 11.04 -7.33 -1.10
N ALA A 181 11.20 -6.16 -0.49
CA ALA A 181 11.61 -6.04 0.90
C ALA A 181 10.52 -5.28 1.67
N LEU A 182 9.92 -5.92 2.67
CA LEU A 182 9.00 -5.31 3.61
C LEU A 182 9.68 -5.38 4.99
N GLN A 183 10.35 -4.30 5.38
CA GLN A 183 11.24 -4.30 6.53
C GLN A 183 10.78 -3.33 7.61
N ASN A 184 10.96 -3.66 8.88
CA ASN A 184 10.58 -2.77 9.98
C ASN A 184 9.08 -2.38 9.94
N LEU A 185 8.22 -3.29 9.50
CA LEU A 185 6.77 -3.11 9.40
C LEU A 185 6.05 -4.13 10.26
N ASP A 186 4.99 -3.73 10.96
CA ASP A 186 4.13 -4.68 11.65
C ASP A 186 3.28 -5.48 10.64
N LEU A 187 3.76 -6.68 10.27
CA LEU A 187 3.08 -7.60 9.36
C LEU A 187 2.55 -8.85 10.06
N GLY A 188 2.61 -8.91 11.40
CA GLY A 188 2.28 -10.11 12.17
C GLY A 188 0.86 -10.64 11.91
N THR A 189 -0.06 -9.76 11.52
CA THR A 189 -1.47 -10.09 11.21
C THR A 189 -1.79 -10.16 9.71
N GLN A 190 -0.80 -9.92 8.84
CA GLN A 190 -1.01 -9.78 7.38
C GLN A 190 -0.17 -10.75 6.55
N ILE A 191 0.70 -11.53 7.17
CA ILE A 191 1.61 -12.46 6.48
C ILE A 191 0.88 -13.45 5.57
N ASN A 192 -0.30 -13.92 5.97
CA ASN A 192 -1.12 -14.85 5.20
C ASN A 192 -1.76 -14.23 3.94
N LEU A 193 -1.71 -12.90 3.81
CA LEU A 193 -2.24 -12.17 2.66
C LEU A 193 -1.18 -11.89 1.59
N LEU A 194 0.11 -11.90 1.97
CA LEU A 194 1.21 -11.57 1.05
C LEU A 194 1.24 -12.42 -0.23
N PRO A 195 0.92 -13.73 -0.23
CA PRO A 195 0.88 -14.52 -1.46
C PRO A 195 -0.09 -13.98 -2.52
N ASP A 196 -1.18 -13.33 -2.09
CA ASP A 196 -2.19 -12.76 -3.00
C ASP A 196 -1.87 -11.30 -3.38
N TYR A 197 -1.09 -10.60 -2.54
CA TYR A 197 -0.86 -9.15 -2.68
C TYR A 197 0.46 -8.82 -3.38
N LEU A 198 1.36 -9.81 -3.48
CA LEU A 198 2.64 -9.74 -4.18
C LEU A 198 2.56 -10.47 -5.53
N PRO A 199 3.34 -10.05 -6.54
CA PRO A 199 3.31 -10.70 -7.84
C PRO A 199 3.95 -12.08 -7.76
N SER A 200 3.47 -13.03 -8.58
CA SER A 200 3.99 -14.40 -8.61
C SER A 200 5.45 -14.50 -9.08
N SER A 201 6.01 -13.42 -9.62
CA SER A 201 7.40 -13.27 -10.07
C SER A 201 8.41 -13.07 -8.93
N VAL A 202 7.96 -12.83 -7.69
CA VAL A 202 8.87 -12.58 -6.56
C VAL A 202 9.75 -13.80 -6.29
N GLN A 203 11.06 -13.60 -6.44
CA GLN A 203 12.10 -14.58 -6.17
C GLN A 203 12.79 -14.33 -4.83
N THR A 204 12.78 -13.08 -4.37
CA THR A 204 13.38 -12.67 -3.11
C THR A 204 12.37 -11.88 -2.30
N LEU A 205 12.08 -12.36 -1.10
CA LEU A 205 11.25 -11.68 -0.14
C LEU A 205 12.04 -11.46 1.15
N ASP A 206 12.16 -10.20 1.55
CA ASP A 206 12.75 -9.81 2.82
C ASP A 206 11.65 -9.31 3.77
N LEU A 207 11.47 -10.00 4.89
CA LEU A 207 10.51 -9.68 5.96
C LEU A 207 11.26 -9.40 7.27
N SER A 208 12.46 -8.85 7.20
CA SER A 208 13.27 -8.59 8.38
C SER A 208 12.60 -7.58 9.31
N ASN A 209 12.61 -7.88 10.62
CA ASN A 209 12.01 -7.06 11.66
C ASN A 209 10.51 -6.76 11.41
N THR A 210 9.70 -7.80 11.20
CA THR A 210 8.26 -7.66 10.91
C THR A 210 7.33 -8.25 11.96
N LEU A 211 7.85 -8.45 13.17
CA LEU A 211 7.16 -8.98 14.34
C LEU A 211 6.60 -10.40 14.17
N LEU A 212 7.06 -11.17 13.18
CA LEU A 212 6.60 -12.55 12.96
C LEU A 212 6.95 -13.41 14.17
N GLN A 213 5.98 -14.20 14.64
CA GLN A 213 6.13 -15.09 15.79
C GLN A 213 6.19 -16.58 15.40
N ALA A 214 5.80 -16.88 14.16
CA ALA A 214 5.83 -18.21 13.58
C ALA A 214 6.40 -18.15 12.17
N PHE A 215 7.02 -19.25 11.74
CA PHE A 215 7.56 -19.37 10.39
C PHE A 215 6.40 -19.29 9.36
N PRO A 216 6.52 -18.46 8.31
CA PRO A 216 5.41 -18.10 7.43
C PRO A 216 5.15 -19.17 6.35
N THR A 217 4.68 -20.35 6.75
CA THR A 217 4.38 -21.47 5.83
C THR A 217 3.38 -21.12 4.72
N GLU A 218 2.57 -20.07 4.92
CA GLU A 218 1.61 -19.52 3.96
C GLU A 218 2.29 -19.03 2.68
N LEU A 219 3.57 -18.67 2.74
CA LEU A 219 4.37 -18.32 1.56
C LEU A 219 4.66 -19.53 0.64
N GLY A 220 4.27 -20.75 1.05
CA GLY A 220 4.39 -21.99 0.27
C GLY A 220 3.77 -21.92 -1.14
N ASN A 221 2.78 -21.05 -1.35
CA ASN A 221 2.14 -20.86 -2.66
C ASN A 221 2.95 -19.96 -3.61
N MET A 222 3.97 -19.25 -3.13
CA MET A 222 4.82 -18.39 -3.95
C MET A 222 5.89 -19.22 -4.67
N ALA A 223 5.48 -19.93 -5.73
CA ALA A 223 6.31 -20.94 -6.40
C ALA A 223 7.66 -20.42 -6.97
N SER A 224 7.80 -19.12 -7.23
CA SER A 224 9.07 -18.52 -7.67
C SER A 224 9.98 -18.06 -6.53
N LEU A 225 9.49 -18.06 -5.28
CA LEU A 225 10.25 -17.56 -4.13
C LEU A 225 11.42 -18.50 -3.82
N GLN A 226 12.65 -18.00 -3.98
CA GLN A 226 13.89 -18.76 -3.78
C GLN A 226 14.65 -18.31 -2.52
N ARG A 227 14.55 -17.02 -2.18
CA ARG A 227 15.27 -16.41 -1.06
C ARG A 227 14.29 -15.73 -0.11
N LEU A 228 14.32 -16.14 1.14
CA LEU A 228 13.51 -15.57 2.22
C LEU A 228 14.42 -15.06 3.34
N MET A 229 14.23 -13.81 3.76
CA MET A 229 14.95 -13.20 4.88
C MET A 229 13.97 -12.90 6.01
N LEU A 230 14.23 -13.44 7.21
CA LEU A 230 13.39 -13.34 8.40
C LEU A 230 14.17 -12.81 9.62
N ASP A 231 15.33 -12.18 9.41
CA ASP A 231 16.16 -11.63 10.49
C ASP A 231 15.35 -10.70 11.41
N ASN A 232 15.72 -10.63 12.68
CA ASN A 232 15.08 -9.74 13.67
C ASN A 232 13.56 -9.97 13.86
N ASN A 233 13.04 -11.14 13.53
CA ASN A 233 11.69 -11.56 13.96
C ASN A 233 11.68 -12.25 15.33
N TYR A 234 10.50 -12.61 15.84
CA TYR A 234 10.28 -13.25 17.14
C TYR A 234 9.91 -14.71 16.99
N LEU A 235 10.53 -15.37 16.00
CA LEU A 235 10.40 -16.78 15.72
C LEU A 235 11.03 -17.56 16.88
N SER A 236 10.24 -18.42 17.53
CA SER A 236 10.65 -19.13 18.74
C SER A 236 11.40 -20.43 18.41
N THR A 237 10.86 -21.23 17.50
CA THR A 237 11.43 -22.52 17.10
C THR A 237 11.07 -22.84 15.66
N LEU A 238 12.05 -23.30 14.87
CA LEU A 238 11.81 -23.94 13.58
C LEU A 238 11.72 -25.45 13.77
N HIS A 239 10.71 -26.05 13.15
CA HIS A 239 10.44 -27.48 13.14
C HIS A 239 10.56 -28.02 11.71
N SER A 240 10.70 -29.34 11.57
CA SER A 240 10.84 -30.00 10.26
C SER A 240 9.62 -29.84 9.35
N ASN A 241 8.46 -29.42 9.87
CA ASN A 241 7.26 -29.11 9.10
C ASN A 241 7.14 -27.62 8.72
N ASN A 242 8.09 -26.76 9.12
CA ASN A 242 8.20 -25.39 8.63
C ASN A 242 8.87 -25.40 7.25
N VAL A 243 8.08 -25.72 6.23
CA VAL A 243 8.56 -25.93 4.86
C VAL A 243 7.90 -24.95 3.91
N ILE A 244 8.72 -24.34 3.05
CA ILE A 244 8.32 -23.67 1.82
C ILE A 244 9.16 -24.33 0.73
N ASP A 245 8.55 -25.18 -0.10
CA ASP A 245 9.32 -26.08 -0.99
C ASP A 245 10.20 -25.34 -2.01
N SER A 246 9.84 -24.10 -2.35
CA SER A 246 10.53 -23.30 -3.35
C SER A 246 11.80 -22.61 -2.84
N ILE A 247 11.93 -22.35 -1.52
CA ILE A 247 13.08 -21.59 -1.01
C ILE A 247 14.34 -22.45 -0.98
N THR A 248 15.40 -21.93 -1.59
CA THR A 248 16.74 -22.53 -1.57
C THR A 248 17.66 -21.83 -0.58
N THR A 249 17.27 -20.65 -0.10
CA THR A 249 18.06 -19.87 0.86
C THR A 249 17.14 -19.20 1.86
N LEU A 250 17.38 -19.49 3.14
CA LEU A 250 16.73 -18.87 4.28
C LEU A 250 17.79 -18.12 5.09
N TYR A 251 17.54 -16.83 5.34
CA TYR A 251 18.34 -16.02 6.27
C TYR A 251 17.49 -15.74 7.51
N GLU A 252 17.89 -16.28 8.65
CA GLU A 252 17.25 -16.03 9.93
C GLU A 252 18.29 -16.14 11.05
N VAL A 253 18.22 -15.21 12.02
CA VAL A 253 19.00 -15.27 13.26
C VAL A 253 18.05 -15.51 14.43
N ILE A 254 17.99 -16.76 14.91
CA ILE A 254 17.27 -17.14 16.13
C ILE A 254 18.26 -17.07 17.30
N PRO A 255 18.05 -16.21 18.31
CA PRO A 255 18.84 -16.25 19.53
C PRO A 255 18.58 -17.58 20.26
N ASP A 256 19.61 -18.43 20.32
CA ASP A 256 19.65 -19.73 21.00
C ASP A 256 18.46 -20.66 20.74
N SER A 257 18.44 -21.30 19.56
CA SER A 257 17.77 -22.58 19.43
C SER A 257 18.52 -23.61 20.29
N VAL A 258 18.05 -23.84 21.52
CA VAL A 258 18.40 -25.04 22.28
C VAL A 258 17.79 -26.22 21.52
N VAL A 259 18.58 -26.83 20.64
CA VAL A 259 18.33 -28.15 20.06
C VAL A 259 19.32 -29.13 20.67
#